data_AF-A0A4R3NM43-F1
#
_entry.id   AF-A0A4R3NM43-F1
#
_cell.length_a   1.000
_cell.length_b   1.000
_cell.length_c   1.000
_cell.angle_alpha   90.00
_cell.angle_beta   90.00
_cell.angle_gamma   90.00
#
_symmetry.space_group_name_H-M   'P 1'
#
loop_
_entity.id
_entity.type
_entity.pdbx_description
1 polymer ?
#
loop_
_entity_poly.entity_id
_entity_poly.type
_entity_poly.pdbx_seq_one_letter_code
_entity_poly.pdbx_strand_id
1 'polypeptide(L)'
;METPKEKKPVTNKNKGRQSSAASFFPKNKGVKSVKETHNSFSVIRAFSKMINYGFSIFYVGFIISVWFFPENYSVEIIYNLTLILIFEFILVHSGVFMSVFKNFFVILGFALVYGLFALAINMSVLGDSPVILYLYSATVVNRMLFGLTSRTDQERQENMGYSALMAMNFMFSIFTALLLSWMVPYGGLTPEYLESIHYLDSIGTGGEFPEKPHVAFAFGVLYFSLPVVFPALFGLLSLRKKTK
;
A
#
# COMPACT_ATOMS: atom_id res chain seq x y z
N MET A 1 -48.72 13.51 74.37
CA MET A 1 -48.90 13.92 72.96
C MET A 1 -47.67 13.45 72.20
N GLU A 2 -47.73 12.19 71.75
CA GLU A 2 -46.72 11.59 70.88
C GLU A 2 -47.38 11.41 69.52
N THR A 3 -46.79 12.02 68.49
CA THR A 3 -47.30 11.96 67.11
C THR A 3 -47.04 10.57 66.51
N PRO A 4 -48.06 9.87 65.99
CA PRO A 4 -47.87 8.57 65.35
C PRO A 4 -47.21 8.72 63.97
N LYS A 5 -46.25 7.82 63.71
CA LYS A 5 -45.55 7.68 62.42
C LYS A 5 -46.51 7.19 61.33
N GLU A 6 -46.63 7.97 60.26
CA GLU A 6 -47.36 7.63 59.05
C GLU A 6 -46.55 6.65 58.18
N LYS A 7 -47.18 5.56 57.70
CA LYS A 7 -46.57 4.55 56.84
C LYS A 7 -47.27 4.51 55.47
N LYS A 8 -46.43 4.63 54.43
CA LYS A 8 -46.52 4.09 53.04
C LYS A 8 -47.47 4.81 52.06
N PRO A 9 -47.07 4.98 50.78
CA PRO A 9 -46.88 3.86 49.86
C PRO A 9 -45.54 3.83 49.09
N VAL A 10 -45.12 2.60 48.81
CA VAL A 10 -44.00 2.25 47.92
C VAL A 10 -44.34 2.69 46.50
N THR A 11 -43.62 3.67 45.98
CA THR A 11 -43.71 4.07 44.57
C THR A 11 -42.54 3.44 43.80
N ASN A 12 -42.85 2.33 43.15
CA ASN A 12 -42.01 1.72 42.14
C ASN A 12 -42.17 2.54 40.84
N LYS A 13 -41.18 3.36 40.47
CA LYS A 13 -41.14 4.00 39.14
C LYS A 13 -39.72 4.02 38.59
N ASN A 14 -39.56 3.20 37.54
CA ASN A 14 -38.68 3.35 36.40
C ASN A 14 -37.16 3.38 36.63
N LYS A 15 -36.58 2.18 36.52
CA LYS A 15 -35.30 1.98 35.83
C LYS A 15 -35.32 2.74 34.51
N GLY A 16 -34.65 3.90 34.49
CA GLY A 16 -34.24 4.53 33.24
C GLY A 16 -33.40 3.52 32.48
N ARG A 17 -33.92 3.03 31.36
CA ARG A 17 -33.15 2.36 30.30
C ARG A 17 -32.03 3.32 29.89
N GLN A 18 -30.85 3.19 30.50
CA GLN A 18 -29.62 3.59 29.83
C GLN A 18 -29.49 2.64 28.64
N SER A 19 -29.82 3.18 27.47
CA SER A 19 -29.52 2.58 26.18
C SER A 19 -28.07 2.10 26.20
N SER A 20 -27.90 0.78 26.24
CA SER A 20 -26.62 0.15 25.96
C SER A 20 -26.32 0.39 24.49
N ALA A 21 -25.77 1.55 24.16
CA ALA A 21 -24.97 1.68 22.96
C ALA A 21 -23.80 0.72 23.16
N ALA A 22 -23.92 -0.47 22.61
CA ALA A 22 -22.87 -1.45 22.58
C ALA A 22 -21.63 -0.79 21.96
N SER A 23 -20.65 -0.48 22.79
CA SER A 23 -19.31 -0.13 22.33
C SER A 23 -18.81 -1.30 21.50
N PHE A 24 -18.80 -1.15 20.18
CA PHE A 24 -18.35 -2.14 19.19
C PHE A 24 -16.88 -2.53 19.31
N PHE A 25 -16.13 -1.96 20.26
CA PHE A 25 -14.73 -2.26 20.51
C PHE A 25 -14.55 -2.94 21.88
N PRO A 26 -13.96 -4.15 21.93
CA PRO A 26 -13.59 -4.77 23.19
C PRO A 26 -12.47 -3.96 23.87
N LYS A 27 -12.66 -3.65 25.16
CA LYS A 27 -11.60 -3.06 26.02
C LYS A 27 -10.45 -4.06 26.13
N ASN A 28 -9.30 -3.70 25.57
CA ASN A 28 -8.13 -4.55 25.47
C ASN A 28 -7.45 -4.69 26.85
N LYS A 29 -7.22 -5.92 27.31
CA LYS A 29 -6.37 -6.18 28.49
C LYS A 29 -4.92 -5.89 28.11
N GLY A 30 -4.29 -4.96 28.83
CA GLY A 30 -2.93 -4.50 28.56
C GLY A 30 -1.93 -5.65 28.52
N VAL A 31 -1.38 -5.91 27.33
CA VAL A 31 -0.20 -6.73 27.14
C VAL A 31 0.97 -6.02 27.82
N LYS A 32 1.75 -6.74 28.64
CA LYS A 32 2.92 -6.20 29.35
C LYS A 32 3.86 -5.54 28.33
N SER A 33 3.97 -4.22 28.44
CA SER A 33 4.94 -3.41 27.69
C SER A 33 6.34 -3.80 28.17
N VAL A 34 7.10 -4.46 27.31
CA VAL A 34 8.55 -4.54 27.42
C VAL A 34 9.06 -3.11 27.18
N LYS A 35 9.85 -2.59 28.13
CA LYS A 35 10.41 -1.24 28.07
C LYS A 35 11.60 -1.26 27.10
N GLU A 36 11.31 -1.17 25.80
CA GLU A 36 12.33 -1.15 24.76
C GLU A 36 12.74 0.27 24.39
N THR A 37 14.00 0.44 24.03
CA THR A 37 14.65 1.73 23.79
C THR A 37 14.12 2.40 22.52
N HIS A 38 13.42 3.53 22.73
CA HIS A 38 12.82 4.42 21.73
C HIS A 38 13.73 4.75 20.51
N ASN A 39 15.06 4.73 20.69
CA ASN A 39 16.02 5.10 19.65
C ASN A 39 16.23 4.03 18.56
N SER A 40 16.15 2.73 18.87
CA SER A 40 16.41 1.67 17.87
C SER A 40 15.31 1.63 16.79
N PHE A 41 14.05 1.79 17.22
CA PHE A 41 12.91 1.83 16.32
C PHE A 41 12.90 3.07 15.42
N SER A 42 13.36 4.22 15.93
CA SER A 42 13.47 5.45 15.13
C SER A 42 14.45 5.29 13.96
N VAL A 43 15.60 4.65 14.19
CA VAL A 43 16.62 4.42 13.15
C VAL A 43 16.14 3.42 12.11
N ILE A 44 15.55 2.29 12.53
CA ILE A 44 15.00 1.27 11.61
C ILE A 44 13.91 1.89 10.73
N ARG A 45 13.05 2.74 11.30
CA ARG A 45 11.96 3.40 10.58
C ARG A 45 12.49 4.46 9.61
N ALA A 46 13.50 5.23 9.99
CA ALA A 46 14.16 6.19 9.11
C ALA A 46 14.86 5.48 7.93
N PHE A 47 15.57 4.40 8.21
CA PHE A 47 16.22 3.57 7.19
C PHE A 47 15.20 2.96 6.22
N SER A 48 14.10 2.40 6.74
CA SER A 48 13.04 1.82 5.93
C SER A 48 12.32 2.86 5.06
N LYS A 49 12.17 4.11 5.55
CA LYS A 49 11.66 5.25 4.74
C LYS A 49 12.63 5.61 3.62
N MET A 50 13.93 5.69 3.92
CA MET A 50 14.97 5.97 2.93
C MET A 50 15.00 4.90 1.84
N ILE A 51 14.92 3.63 2.22
CA ILE A 51 14.82 2.50 1.28
C ILE A 51 13.58 2.63 0.39
N ASN A 52 12.41 2.99 0.94
CA ASN A 52 11.21 3.20 0.12
C ASN A 52 11.38 4.31 -0.90
N TYR A 53 12.01 5.43 -0.53
CA TYR A 53 12.29 6.51 -1.49
C TYR A 53 13.31 6.07 -2.55
N GLY A 54 14.36 5.36 -2.13
CA GLY A 54 15.35 4.78 -3.05
C GLY A 54 14.71 3.82 -4.05
N PHE A 55 13.88 2.89 -3.58
CA PHE A 55 13.12 1.99 -4.46
C PHE A 55 12.17 2.75 -5.37
N SER A 56 11.46 3.77 -4.88
CA SER A 56 10.54 4.55 -5.72
C SER A 56 11.29 5.24 -6.87
N ILE A 57 12.43 5.88 -6.58
CA ILE A 57 13.25 6.53 -7.61
C ILE A 57 13.83 5.49 -8.58
N PHE A 58 14.32 4.36 -8.06
CA PHE A 58 14.82 3.27 -8.87
C PHE A 58 13.74 2.71 -9.80
N TYR A 59 12.54 2.44 -9.29
CA TYR A 59 11.41 1.97 -10.08
C TYR A 59 11.02 2.98 -11.17
N VAL A 60 10.93 4.28 -10.85
CA VAL A 60 10.65 5.32 -11.85
C VAL A 60 11.72 5.31 -12.96
N GLY A 61 13.00 5.31 -12.60
CA GLY A 61 14.09 5.27 -13.58
C GLY A 61 14.08 4.00 -14.42
N PHE A 62 13.85 2.85 -13.79
CA PHE A 62 13.78 1.55 -14.46
C PHE A 62 12.58 1.48 -15.42
N ILE A 63 11.39 1.88 -14.98
CA ILE A 63 10.19 1.91 -15.84
C ILE A 63 10.38 2.84 -17.03
N ILE A 64 10.92 4.05 -16.82
CA ILE A 64 11.20 5.00 -17.92
C ILE A 64 12.22 4.39 -18.90
N SER A 65 13.27 3.74 -18.39
CA SER A 65 14.28 3.09 -19.23
C SER A 65 13.67 2.01 -20.12
N VAL A 66 12.85 1.12 -19.55
CA VAL A 66 12.17 0.06 -20.32
C VAL A 66 11.10 0.65 -21.24
N TRP A 67 10.44 1.75 -20.85
CA TRP A 67 9.40 2.39 -21.66
C TRP A 67 9.95 3.06 -22.93
N PHE A 68 11.05 3.81 -22.81
CA PHE A 68 11.62 4.55 -23.95
C PHE A 68 12.68 3.76 -24.72
N PHE A 69 13.33 2.79 -24.08
CA PHE A 69 14.38 1.98 -24.69
C PHE A 69 14.14 0.47 -24.47
N PRO A 70 12.98 -0.08 -24.89
CA PRO A 70 12.65 -1.48 -24.66
C PRO A 70 13.59 -2.45 -25.37
N GLU A 71 14.25 -2.01 -26.46
CA GLU A 71 15.23 -2.80 -27.23
C GLU A 71 16.41 -3.33 -26.39
N ASN A 72 16.74 -2.65 -25.29
CA ASN A 72 17.81 -3.07 -24.38
C ASN A 72 17.38 -4.17 -23.39
N TYR A 73 16.11 -4.58 -23.42
CA TYR A 73 15.51 -5.49 -22.46
C TYR A 73 14.82 -6.67 -23.16
N SER A 74 14.69 -7.79 -22.46
CA SER A 74 13.92 -8.93 -22.97
C SER A 74 12.41 -8.69 -22.83
N VAL A 75 11.64 -9.37 -23.68
CA VAL A 75 10.16 -9.41 -23.65
C VAL A 75 9.65 -9.77 -22.24
N GLU A 76 10.33 -10.71 -21.59
CA GLU A 76 10.05 -11.15 -20.22
C GLU A 76 10.11 -9.99 -19.22
N ILE A 77 11.12 -9.10 -19.31
CA ILE A 77 11.26 -7.97 -18.40
C ILE A 77 10.07 -7.00 -18.56
N ILE A 78 9.67 -6.71 -19.79
CA ILE A 78 8.55 -5.80 -20.10
C ILE A 78 7.25 -6.35 -19.48
N TYR A 79 6.99 -7.64 -19.70
CA TYR A 79 5.79 -8.31 -19.21
C TYR A 79 5.80 -8.44 -17.68
N ASN A 80 6.89 -8.93 -17.09
CA ASN A 80 7.02 -9.11 -15.65
C ASN A 80 6.93 -7.78 -14.90
N LEU A 81 7.47 -6.70 -15.48
CA LEU A 81 7.34 -5.36 -14.91
C LEU A 81 5.87 -4.90 -14.94
N THR A 82 5.16 -5.15 -16.04
CA THR A 82 3.72 -4.87 -16.16
C THR A 82 2.91 -5.64 -15.12
N LEU A 83 3.21 -6.93 -14.91
CA LEU A 83 2.59 -7.75 -13.87
C LEU A 83 2.81 -7.16 -12.48
N ILE A 84 4.05 -6.81 -12.11
CA ILE A 84 4.31 -6.20 -10.80
C ILE A 84 3.46 -4.95 -10.57
N LEU A 85 3.32 -4.09 -11.57
CA LEU A 85 2.54 -2.87 -11.46
C LEU A 85 1.05 -3.16 -11.22
N ILE A 86 0.50 -4.21 -11.82
CA ILE A 86 -0.86 -4.69 -11.54
C ILE A 86 -0.96 -5.22 -10.11
N PHE A 87 -0.01 -6.07 -9.70
CA PHE A 87 0.00 -6.69 -8.37
C PHE A 87 0.26 -5.72 -7.23
N GLU A 88 0.84 -4.54 -7.52
CA GLU A 88 0.98 -3.45 -6.57
C GLU A 88 -0.38 -3.02 -5.99
N PHE A 89 -1.49 -3.20 -6.72
CA PHE A 89 -2.85 -3.03 -6.19
C PHE A 89 -3.06 -3.82 -4.90
N ILE A 90 -2.72 -5.12 -4.93
CA ILE A 90 -2.91 -6.03 -3.80
C ILE A 90 -2.03 -5.60 -2.63
N LEU A 91 -0.78 -5.23 -2.90
CA LEU A 91 0.16 -4.81 -1.86
C LEU A 91 -0.24 -3.51 -1.16
N VAL A 92 -0.71 -2.51 -1.90
CA VAL A 92 -1.08 -1.22 -1.31
C VAL A 92 -2.30 -1.35 -0.39
N HIS A 93 -3.27 -2.19 -0.77
CA HIS A 93 -4.44 -2.45 0.06
C HIS A 93 -4.09 -3.29 1.31
N SER A 94 -3.06 -4.14 1.23
CA SER A 94 -2.59 -4.95 2.37
C SER A 94 -2.18 -4.11 3.57
N GLY A 95 -1.50 -2.98 3.34
CA GLY A 95 -1.10 -2.06 4.40
C GLY A 95 -2.29 -1.45 5.12
N VAL A 96 -3.36 -1.14 4.40
CA VAL A 96 -4.61 -0.62 4.97
C VAL A 96 -5.29 -1.69 5.82
N PHE A 97 -5.50 -2.89 5.28
CA PHE A 97 -6.19 -3.97 6.03
C PHE A 97 -5.41 -4.39 7.29
N MET A 98 -4.09 -4.53 7.20
CA MET A 98 -3.25 -4.84 8.37
C MET A 98 -3.28 -3.73 9.42
N SER A 99 -3.43 -2.47 9.02
CA SER A 99 -3.54 -1.35 9.96
C SER A 99 -4.92 -1.27 10.65
N VAL A 100 -5.98 -1.73 10.01
CA VAL A 100 -7.36 -1.70 10.53
C VAL A 100 -7.62 -2.83 11.53
N PHE A 101 -7.21 -4.06 11.22
CA PHE A 101 -7.54 -5.22 12.06
C PHE A 101 -6.54 -5.44 13.20
N LYS A 102 -7.04 -5.69 14.42
CA LYS A 102 -6.22 -5.97 15.63
C LYS A 102 -6.09 -7.47 15.95
N ASN A 103 -6.89 -8.32 15.31
CA ASN A 103 -6.99 -9.73 15.63
C ASN A 103 -5.96 -10.55 14.84
N PHE A 104 -5.11 -11.31 15.55
CA PHE A 104 -4.10 -12.19 14.97
C PHE A 104 -4.70 -13.19 13.97
N PHE A 105 -5.86 -13.79 14.24
CA PHE A 105 -6.49 -14.74 13.32
C PHE A 105 -6.95 -14.08 12.01
N VAL A 106 -7.37 -12.81 12.07
CA VAL A 106 -7.74 -12.04 10.88
C VAL A 106 -6.49 -11.70 10.07
N ILE A 107 -5.42 -11.26 10.75
CA ILE A 107 -4.12 -10.98 10.11
C ILE A 107 -3.55 -12.25 9.45
N LEU A 108 -3.66 -13.41 10.12
CA LEU A 108 -3.23 -14.70 9.58
C LEU A 108 -4.06 -15.10 8.34
N GLY A 109 -5.38 -14.90 8.39
CA GLY A 109 -6.25 -15.11 7.22
C GLY A 109 -5.85 -14.24 6.04
N PHE A 110 -5.59 -12.94 6.27
CA PHE A 110 -5.06 -12.04 5.24
C PHE A 110 -3.70 -12.51 4.72
N ALA A 111 -2.79 -12.95 5.59
CA ALA A 111 -1.47 -13.45 5.18
C ALA A 111 -1.57 -14.66 4.24
N LEU A 112 -2.49 -15.60 4.51
CA LEU A 112 -2.75 -16.74 3.62
C LEU A 112 -3.30 -16.28 2.25
N VAL A 113 -4.24 -15.34 2.25
CA VAL A 113 -4.79 -14.76 1.02
C VAL A 113 -3.70 -14.04 0.21
N TYR A 114 -2.84 -13.26 0.87
CA TYR A 114 -1.69 -12.63 0.21
C TYR A 114 -0.67 -13.64 -0.29
N GLY A 115 -0.51 -14.78 0.39
CA GLY A 115 0.28 -15.91 -0.08
C GLY A 115 -0.24 -16.49 -1.40
N LEU A 116 -1.57 -16.58 -1.59
CA LEU A 116 -2.17 -17.01 -2.85
C LEU A 116 -1.86 -16.04 -3.99
N PHE A 117 -1.91 -14.73 -3.73
CA PHE A 117 -1.52 -13.73 -4.72
C PHE A 117 -0.02 -13.81 -5.06
N ALA A 118 0.85 -14.02 -4.06
CA ALA A 118 2.28 -14.23 -4.31
C ALA A 118 2.54 -15.48 -5.17
N LEU A 119 1.79 -16.57 -4.92
CA LEU A 119 1.85 -17.76 -5.75
C LEU A 119 1.34 -17.50 -7.17
N ALA A 120 0.24 -16.76 -7.32
CA ALA A 120 -0.28 -16.38 -8.63
C ALA A 120 0.74 -15.54 -9.43
N ILE A 121 1.40 -14.56 -8.80
CA ILE A 121 2.50 -13.79 -9.40
C ILE A 121 3.58 -14.74 -9.90
N ASN A 122 4.06 -15.63 -9.02
CA ASN A 122 5.15 -16.55 -9.35
C ASN A 122 4.80 -17.47 -10.53
N MET A 123 3.54 -17.88 -10.65
CA MET A 123 3.06 -18.70 -11.77
C MET A 123 2.83 -17.89 -13.05
N SER A 124 2.61 -16.57 -12.94
CA SER A 124 2.37 -15.69 -14.08
C SER A 124 3.63 -15.07 -14.66
N VAL A 125 4.74 -15.05 -13.91
CA VAL A 125 6.03 -14.51 -14.38
C VAL A 125 6.57 -15.32 -15.56
N LEU A 126 7.02 -14.62 -16.60
CA LEU A 126 7.71 -15.21 -17.75
C LEU A 126 9.21 -15.27 -17.52
N GLY A 127 9.81 -16.43 -17.85
CA GLY A 127 11.25 -16.63 -17.82
C GLY A 127 11.86 -16.72 -16.41
N ASP A 128 13.12 -17.13 -16.36
CA ASP A 128 13.87 -17.35 -15.12
C ASP A 128 14.42 -16.05 -14.51
N SER A 129 14.02 -14.86 -15.00
CA SER A 129 14.58 -13.58 -14.55
C SER A 129 14.18 -13.26 -13.10
N PRO A 130 15.08 -13.49 -12.12
CA PRO A 130 14.70 -13.44 -10.71
C PRO A 130 14.76 -12.01 -10.15
N VAL A 131 15.30 -11.06 -10.93
CA VAL A 131 15.52 -9.67 -10.52
C VAL A 131 14.21 -9.00 -10.11
N ILE A 132 13.17 -9.19 -10.90
CA ILE A 132 11.85 -8.61 -10.68
C ILE A 132 11.20 -9.21 -9.43
N LEU A 133 11.33 -10.53 -9.24
CA LEU A 133 10.90 -11.24 -8.02
C LEU A 133 11.66 -10.79 -6.77
N TYR A 134 12.97 -10.55 -6.86
CA TYR A 134 13.78 -10.06 -5.74
C TYR A 134 13.40 -8.62 -5.37
N LEU A 135 13.19 -7.75 -6.34
CA LEU A 135 12.74 -6.37 -6.11
C LEU A 135 11.36 -6.34 -5.46
N TYR A 136 10.44 -7.18 -5.93
CA TYR A 136 9.12 -7.36 -5.32
C TYR A 136 9.25 -7.84 -3.86
N SER A 137 10.01 -8.90 -3.64
CA SER A 137 10.21 -9.50 -2.31
C SER A 137 10.82 -8.48 -1.34
N ALA A 138 11.82 -7.71 -1.79
CA ALA A 138 12.42 -6.64 -1.00
C ALA A 138 11.39 -5.56 -0.63
N THR A 139 10.52 -5.17 -1.58
CA THR A 139 9.44 -4.21 -1.33
C THR A 139 8.43 -4.73 -0.32
N VAL A 140 8.02 -6.00 -0.43
CA VAL A 140 7.11 -6.66 0.50
C VAL A 140 7.71 -6.73 1.90
N VAL A 141 8.96 -7.18 2.02
CA VAL A 141 9.67 -7.25 3.31
C VAL A 141 9.78 -5.87 3.94
N ASN A 142 10.15 -4.84 3.17
CA ASN A 142 10.25 -3.47 3.68
C ASN A 142 8.89 -2.97 4.21
N ARG A 143 7.78 -3.31 3.54
CA ARG A 143 6.42 -2.99 4.00
C ARG A 143 5.99 -3.77 5.23
N MET A 144 6.32 -5.05 5.32
CA MET A 144 6.05 -5.85 6.52
C MET A 144 6.81 -5.32 7.74
N LEU A 145 8.06 -4.89 7.56
CA LEU A 145 8.84 -4.25 8.63
C LEU A 145 8.13 -3.00 9.18
N PHE A 146 7.52 -2.16 8.33
CA PHE A 146 6.71 -1.03 8.78
C PHE A 146 5.48 -1.46 9.59
N GLY A 147 4.77 -2.52 9.15
CA GLY A 147 3.60 -3.03 9.86
C GLY A 147 3.95 -3.60 11.24
N LEU A 148 5.03 -4.36 11.33
CA LEU A 148 5.47 -5.04 12.56
C LEU A 148 6.13 -4.10 13.58
N THR A 149 6.73 -3.00 13.13
CA THR A 149 7.40 -2.03 14.02
C THR A 149 6.46 -1.03 14.68
N SER A 150 5.22 -0.85 14.19
CA SER A 150 4.21 -0.01 14.84
C SER A 150 3.57 -0.69 16.07
N ARG A 151 4.04 -0.35 17.27
CA ARG A 151 3.55 -0.93 18.54
C ARG A 151 2.69 0.03 19.38
N THR A 152 2.77 1.34 19.15
CA THR A 152 1.91 2.33 19.84
C THR A 152 0.67 2.68 19.02
N ASP A 153 -0.43 3.07 19.68
CA ASP A 153 -1.66 3.47 18.99
C ASP A 153 -1.43 4.72 18.09
N GLN A 154 -0.55 5.63 18.50
CA GLN A 154 -0.18 6.82 17.71
C GLN A 154 0.58 6.45 16.43
N GLU A 155 1.63 5.64 16.53
CA GLU A 155 2.40 5.20 15.36
C GLU A 155 1.55 4.37 14.40
N ARG A 156 0.61 3.59 14.93
CA ARG A 156 -0.33 2.83 14.12
C ARG A 156 -1.30 3.74 13.36
N GLN A 157 -1.78 4.81 13.99
CA GLN A 157 -2.63 5.79 13.32
C GLN A 157 -1.87 6.53 12.21
N GLU A 158 -0.61 6.88 12.43
CA GLU A 158 0.26 7.44 11.39
C GLU A 158 0.49 6.46 10.23
N ASN A 159 0.81 5.19 10.54
CA ASN A 159 1.00 4.16 9.52
C ASN A 159 -0.30 3.87 8.75
N MET A 160 -1.44 3.87 9.42
CA MET A 160 -2.77 3.75 8.77
C MET A 160 -3.02 4.93 7.82
N GLY A 161 -2.74 6.16 8.28
CA GLY A 161 -2.86 7.36 7.44
C GLY A 161 -1.94 7.31 6.22
N TYR A 162 -0.69 6.90 6.40
CA TYR A 162 0.26 6.72 5.31
C TYR A 162 -0.19 5.65 4.31
N SER A 163 -0.62 4.48 4.79
CA SER A 163 -1.14 3.41 3.93
C SER A 163 -2.40 3.84 3.17
N ALA A 164 -3.31 4.57 3.82
CA ALA A 164 -4.49 5.12 3.18
C ALA A 164 -4.13 6.15 2.09
N LEU A 165 -3.16 7.03 2.34
CA LEU A 165 -2.64 7.97 1.34
C LEU A 165 -2.01 7.24 0.15
N MET A 166 -1.24 6.18 0.38
CA MET A 166 -0.68 5.35 -0.70
C MET A 166 -1.78 4.65 -1.50
N ALA A 167 -2.84 4.15 -0.85
CA ALA A 167 -4.00 3.58 -1.53
C ALA A 167 -4.77 4.60 -2.36
N MET A 168 -4.99 5.81 -1.84
CA MET A 168 -5.59 6.89 -2.61
C MET A 168 -4.70 7.33 -3.78
N ASN A 169 -3.39 7.39 -3.59
CA ASN A 169 -2.42 7.67 -4.65
C ASN A 169 -2.48 6.61 -5.76
N PHE A 170 -2.57 5.33 -5.37
CA PHE A 170 -2.77 4.23 -6.30
C PHE A 170 -4.06 4.42 -7.11
N MET A 171 -5.19 4.63 -6.44
CA MET A 171 -6.49 4.84 -7.11
C MET A 171 -6.45 6.05 -8.05
N PHE A 172 -5.89 7.16 -7.59
CA PHE A 172 -5.71 8.35 -8.41
C PHE A 172 -4.87 8.07 -9.65
N SER A 173 -3.74 7.38 -9.50
CA SER A 173 -2.80 7.09 -10.58
C SER A 173 -3.41 6.13 -11.61
N ILE A 174 -4.07 5.06 -11.16
CA ILE A 174 -4.67 4.06 -12.07
C ILE A 174 -5.83 4.67 -12.85
N PHE A 175 -6.71 5.44 -12.20
CA PHE A 175 -7.78 6.14 -12.91
C PHE A 175 -7.25 7.18 -13.88
N THR A 176 -6.23 7.95 -13.49
CA THR A 176 -5.62 8.95 -14.37
C THR A 176 -5.01 8.27 -15.61
N ALA A 177 -4.25 7.19 -15.42
CA ALA A 177 -3.63 6.46 -16.52
C ALA A 177 -4.65 5.81 -17.47
N LEU A 178 -5.75 5.26 -16.93
CA LEU A 178 -6.80 4.64 -17.74
C LEU A 178 -7.66 5.67 -18.48
N LEU A 179 -8.11 6.73 -17.79
CA LEU A 179 -8.96 7.78 -18.39
C LEU A 179 -8.19 8.63 -19.41
N LEU A 180 -6.91 8.86 -19.16
CA LEU A 180 -6.01 9.59 -20.07
C LEU A 180 -5.13 8.66 -20.90
N SER A 181 -5.50 7.38 -21.04
CA SER A 181 -4.74 6.38 -21.82
C SER A 181 -4.45 6.86 -23.25
N TRP A 182 -5.39 7.57 -23.87
CA TRP A 182 -5.25 8.18 -25.19
C TRP A 182 -4.18 9.29 -25.28
N MET A 183 -3.79 9.88 -24.15
CA MET A 183 -2.70 10.88 -24.08
C MET A 183 -1.35 10.25 -23.74
N VAL A 184 -1.31 8.96 -23.37
CA VAL A 184 -0.07 8.30 -22.96
C VAL A 184 0.78 8.04 -24.20
N PRO A 185 2.03 8.55 -24.25
CA PRO A 185 2.91 8.27 -25.38
C PRO A 185 3.33 6.80 -25.38
N TYR A 186 3.42 6.18 -26.55
CA TYR A 186 3.91 4.81 -26.67
C TYR A 186 5.38 4.66 -26.23
N GLY A 187 6.17 5.73 -26.33
CA GLY A 187 7.62 5.65 -26.08
C GLY A 187 8.27 4.76 -27.13
N GLY A 188 8.97 3.71 -26.70
CA GLY A 188 9.46 2.64 -27.56
C GLY A 188 8.52 1.43 -27.65
N LEU A 189 7.45 1.38 -26.84
CA LEU A 189 6.49 0.28 -26.82
C LEU A 189 5.37 0.50 -27.86
N THR A 190 5.77 0.75 -29.10
CA THR A 190 4.81 0.94 -30.20
C THR A 190 4.18 -0.40 -30.58
N PRO A 191 2.97 -0.41 -31.17
CA PRO A 191 2.35 -1.64 -31.64
C PRO A 191 3.26 -2.45 -32.58
N GLU A 192 4.01 -1.77 -33.46
CA GLU A 192 4.93 -2.40 -34.40
C GLU A 192 6.10 -3.08 -33.68
N TYR A 193 6.64 -2.43 -32.64
CA TYR A 193 7.69 -3.03 -31.84
C TYR A 193 7.18 -4.27 -31.09
N LEU A 194 6.01 -4.17 -30.45
CA LEU A 194 5.40 -5.29 -29.70
C LEU A 194 5.09 -6.49 -30.59
N GLU A 195 4.65 -6.25 -31.84
CA GLU A 195 4.44 -7.29 -32.84
C GLU A 195 5.76 -7.94 -33.25
N SER A 196 6.82 -7.14 -33.48
CA SER A 196 8.14 -7.65 -33.89
C SER A 196 8.79 -8.60 -32.89
N ILE A 197 8.49 -8.43 -31.59
CA ILE A 197 9.00 -9.27 -30.50
C ILE A 197 8.02 -10.37 -30.10
N HIS A 198 6.92 -10.56 -30.84
CA HIS A 198 5.86 -11.53 -30.52
C HIS A 198 5.36 -11.41 -29.07
N TYR A 199 5.22 -10.17 -28.59
CA TYR A 199 4.88 -9.90 -27.19
C TYR A 199 3.50 -10.47 -26.84
N LEU A 200 2.50 -10.28 -27.70
CA LEU A 200 1.14 -10.77 -27.48
C LEU A 200 1.03 -12.31 -27.53
N ASP A 201 1.92 -12.99 -28.25
CA ASP A 201 2.00 -14.45 -28.24
C ASP A 201 2.63 -14.97 -26.93
N SER A 202 3.41 -14.11 -26.28
CA SER A 202 4.12 -14.42 -25.04
C SER A 202 3.29 -14.16 -23.79
N ILE A 203 2.24 -13.32 -23.86
CA ILE A 203 1.39 -13.03 -22.71
C ILE A 203 0.42 -14.19 -22.44
N GLY A 204 0.56 -14.83 -21.27
CA GLY A 204 -0.38 -15.86 -20.81
C GLY A 204 -1.67 -15.32 -20.17
N THR A 205 -1.79 -13.99 -20.07
CA THR A 205 -2.89 -13.32 -19.33
C THR A 205 -3.44 -12.13 -20.12
N GLY A 206 -4.76 -11.98 -20.16
CA GLY A 206 -5.45 -10.87 -20.81
C GLY A 206 -5.74 -9.68 -19.87
N GLY A 207 -6.04 -8.52 -20.45
CA GLY A 207 -6.42 -7.31 -19.72
C GLY A 207 -5.80 -6.03 -20.27
N GLU A 208 -6.33 -4.87 -19.86
CA GLU A 208 -5.93 -3.56 -20.39
C GLU A 208 -4.44 -3.25 -20.20
N PHE A 209 -3.85 -3.66 -19.08
CA PHE A 209 -2.43 -3.40 -18.78
C PHE A 209 -1.48 -4.38 -19.48
N PRO A 210 -1.70 -5.72 -19.44
CA PRO A 210 -0.89 -6.64 -20.23
C PRO A 210 -0.94 -6.36 -21.73
N GLU A 211 -2.09 -5.99 -22.28
CA GLU A 211 -2.27 -5.70 -23.71
C GLU A 211 -1.71 -4.32 -24.11
N LYS A 212 -1.71 -3.34 -23.20
CA LYS A 212 -1.17 -1.99 -23.43
C LYS A 212 -0.12 -1.64 -22.36
N PRO A 213 1.10 -2.22 -22.44
CA PRO A 213 2.13 -2.05 -21.42
C PRO A 213 2.57 -0.59 -21.21
N HIS A 214 2.51 0.24 -22.25
CA HIS A 214 2.80 1.68 -22.13
C HIS A 214 1.86 2.41 -21.14
N VAL A 215 0.58 2.02 -21.06
CA VAL A 215 -0.38 2.58 -20.09
C VAL A 215 -0.03 2.13 -18.68
N ALA A 216 0.34 0.86 -18.51
CA ALA A 216 0.79 0.33 -17.23
C ALA A 216 2.05 1.06 -16.74
N PHE A 217 2.99 1.35 -17.64
CA PHE A 217 4.24 2.05 -17.32
C PHE A 217 3.99 3.52 -16.96
N ALA A 218 3.10 4.21 -17.68
CA ALA A 218 2.66 5.54 -17.30
C ALA A 218 2.04 5.57 -15.90
N PHE A 219 1.18 4.59 -15.60
CA PHE A 219 0.64 4.39 -14.25
C PHE A 219 1.76 4.20 -13.22
N GLY A 220 2.73 3.32 -13.48
CA GLY A 220 3.84 3.04 -12.57
C GLY A 220 4.69 4.28 -12.30
N VAL A 221 5.03 5.06 -13.33
CA VAL A 221 5.77 6.32 -13.19
C VAL A 221 5.00 7.32 -12.34
N LEU A 222 3.69 7.51 -12.59
CA LEU A 222 2.85 8.40 -11.78
C LEU A 222 2.81 7.93 -10.32
N TYR A 223 2.53 6.65 -10.11
CA TYR A 223 2.37 6.07 -8.78
C TYR A 223 3.64 6.20 -7.91
N PHE A 224 4.82 5.85 -8.45
CA PHE A 224 6.07 5.91 -7.69
C PHE A 224 6.68 7.32 -7.61
N SER A 225 6.34 8.23 -8.53
CA SER A 225 6.88 9.61 -8.51
C SER A 225 6.16 10.51 -7.51
N LEU A 226 4.82 10.42 -7.38
CA LEU A 226 4.04 11.33 -6.53
C LEU A 226 4.50 11.34 -5.04
N PRO A 227 4.79 10.18 -4.41
CA PRO A 227 5.30 10.14 -3.04
C PRO A 227 6.68 10.76 -2.86
N VAL A 228 7.47 10.90 -3.93
CA VAL A 228 8.81 11.53 -3.91
C VAL A 228 8.69 13.03 -4.20
N VAL A 229 7.94 13.37 -5.25
CA VAL A 229 7.83 14.74 -5.77
C VAL A 229 7.06 15.65 -4.81
N PHE A 230 5.93 15.20 -4.25
CA PHE A 230 5.14 16.06 -3.38
C PHE A 230 5.89 16.48 -2.10
N PRO A 231 6.50 15.58 -1.32
CA PRO A 231 7.29 16.00 -0.16
C PRO A 231 8.48 16.89 -0.54
N ALA A 232 9.14 16.63 -1.69
CA ALA A 232 10.21 17.49 -2.17
C ALA A 232 9.71 18.91 -2.48
N LEU A 233 8.59 19.05 -3.19
CA LEU A 233 7.98 20.33 -3.53
C LEU A 233 7.51 21.09 -2.27
N PHE A 234 6.76 20.44 -1.38
CA PHE A 234 6.27 21.08 -0.15
C PHE A 234 7.42 21.40 0.83
N GLY A 235 8.45 20.55 0.89
CA GLY A 235 9.67 20.80 1.64
C GLY A 235 10.40 22.05 1.14
N LEU A 236 10.59 22.17 -0.18
CA LEU A 236 11.20 23.34 -0.82
C LEU A 236 10.39 24.63 -0.56
N LEU A 237 9.06 24.55 -0.67
CA LEU A 237 8.17 25.68 -0.40
C LEU A 237 8.21 26.11 1.08
N SER A 238 8.36 25.17 2.01
CA SER A 238 8.47 25.46 3.44
C SER A 238 9.80 26.12 3.81
N LEU A 239 10.91 25.68 3.18
CA LEU A 239 12.23 26.29 3.32
C LEU A 239 12.20 27.73 2.81
N ARG A 240 11.59 27.95 1.64
CA ARG A 240 11.44 29.29 1.04
C ARG A 240 10.60 30.25 1.88
N LYS A 241 9.65 29.76 2.68
CA LYS A 241 8.87 30.55 3.65
C LYS A 241 9.62 30.87 4.94
N LYS A 242 10.63 30.08 5.33
CA LYS A 242 11.48 30.36 6.51
C LYS A 242 12.62 31.34 6.21
N THR A 243 12.97 31.52 4.94
CA THR A 243 14.05 32.44 4.49
C THR A 243 13.52 33.83 4.10
N LYS A 244 12.21 34.07 4.19
CA LYS A 244 11.58 35.39 4.08
C LYS A 244 11.11 35.84 5.45
#